data_AF-A0A669PDB5-F1
#
_entry.id   AF-A0A669PDB5-F1
#
_cell.length_a   1.000
_cell.length_b   1.000
_cell.length_c   1.000
_cell.angle_alpha   90.00
_cell.angle_beta   90.00
_cell.angle_gamma   90.00
#
_symmetry.space_group_name_H-M   'P 1'
#
loop_
_entity.id
_entity.type
_entity.pdbx_description
1 polymer ?
#
loop_
_entity_poly.entity_id
_entity_poly.type
_entity_poly.pdbx_seq_one_letter_code
_entity_poly.pdbx_strand_id
1 'polypeptide(L)'
;MARPPAPPGAPRCFGALSTGQLRALLQDEPRLQRAVRLSRKVGLGRGAARCGAARCAPRAAHRPAPQFQALQREREERLAANSALARDNLALRPRLEDGKAALAIKYQELREVREACRAKLRRLEAYLEECGPQRALDRLRAALDASEAEAEAQMQLFLAHEVPLDAFLESFCRSRARSHVSRTQLEKLQELLQMGRDPAGETPGLNPAPDCGAASPKALELRCGFVPAVLVPAAAVVPFAVPPKHRLPALGQPPVAPHPAQHATPLSPRPFRRREPELLQP
;
A
#
# COMPACT_ATOMS: atom_id res chain seq x y z
N MET A 1 -54.91 22.64 -12.64
CA MET A 1 -55.45 22.62 -11.26
C MET A 1 -54.79 23.75 -10.47
N ALA A 2 -55.55 24.81 -10.21
CA ALA A 2 -55.08 26.05 -9.60
C ALA A 2 -54.76 25.88 -8.10
N ARG A 3 -53.72 26.58 -7.62
CA ARG A 3 -53.37 26.69 -6.19
C ARG A 3 -54.32 27.69 -5.52
N PRO A 4 -54.82 27.42 -4.30
CA PRO A 4 -55.73 28.35 -3.63
C PRO A 4 -54.99 29.61 -3.16
N PRO A 5 -55.66 30.78 -3.11
CA PRO A 5 -55.06 32.01 -2.63
C PRO A 5 -54.83 31.96 -1.11
N ALA A 6 -53.67 32.43 -0.67
CA ALA A 6 -53.30 32.53 0.73
C ALA A 6 -54.05 33.68 1.44
N PRO A 7 -54.36 33.55 2.75
CA PRO A 7 -55.10 34.57 3.50
C PRO A 7 -54.25 35.85 3.72
N PRO A 8 -54.87 37.04 3.73
CA PRO A 8 -54.17 38.29 3.94
C PRO A 8 -53.87 38.47 5.44
N GLY A 9 -52.61 38.37 5.84
CA GLY A 9 -52.22 38.68 7.23
C GLY A 9 -50.95 38.03 7.79
N ALA A 10 -50.16 37.29 7.01
CA ALA A 10 -48.90 36.74 7.53
C ALA A 10 -47.80 37.83 7.60
N PRO A 11 -47.14 38.05 8.76
CA PRO A 11 -45.98 38.92 8.84
C PRO A 11 -44.89 38.38 7.91
N ARG A 12 -44.29 39.28 7.11
CA ARG A 12 -43.23 38.95 6.15
C ARG A 12 -42.10 38.18 6.83
N CYS A 13 -42.03 36.87 6.61
CA CYS A 13 -40.86 36.08 6.94
C CYS A 13 -39.66 36.71 6.22
N PHE A 14 -38.64 37.12 6.96
CA PHE A 14 -37.34 37.43 6.38
C PHE A 14 -36.87 36.17 5.65
N GLY A 15 -36.90 36.21 4.31
CA GLY A 15 -36.49 35.07 3.49
C GLY A 15 -35.06 34.67 3.86
N ALA A 16 -34.87 33.44 4.31
CA ALA A 16 -33.53 32.89 4.51
C ALA A 16 -32.82 32.82 3.16
N LEU A 17 -31.62 33.40 3.09
CA LEU A 17 -30.79 33.34 1.88
C LEU A 17 -30.42 31.88 1.60
N SER A 18 -30.52 31.48 0.33
CA SER A 18 -30.04 30.16 -0.08
C SER A 18 -28.52 30.07 0.06
N THR A 19 -27.99 28.85 0.20
CA THR A 19 -26.54 28.61 0.30
C THR A 19 -25.74 29.16 -0.88
N GLY A 20 -26.34 29.23 -2.07
CA GLY A 20 -25.73 29.88 -3.25
C GLY A 20 -25.66 31.40 -3.11
N GLN A 21 -26.71 32.04 -2.59
CA GLN A 21 -26.75 33.48 -2.35
C GLN A 21 -25.76 33.91 -1.26
N LEU A 22 -25.60 33.09 -0.22
CA LEU A 22 -24.63 33.33 0.85
C LEU A 22 -23.18 33.28 0.34
N ARG A 23 -22.88 32.34 -0.55
CA ARG A 23 -21.57 32.23 -1.19
C ARG A 23 -21.26 33.41 -2.10
N ALA A 24 -22.24 33.87 -2.87
CA ALA A 24 -22.11 35.05 -3.73
C ALA A 24 -21.88 36.34 -2.91
N LEU A 25 -22.58 36.50 -1.77
CA LEU A 25 -22.39 37.62 -0.86
C LEU A 25 -21.00 37.62 -0.17
N LEU A 26 -20.44 36.45 0.12
CA LEU A 26 -19.10 36.32 0.71
C LEU A 26 -17.96 36.60 -0.28
N GLN A 27 -18.22 36.53 -1.58
CA GLN A 27 -17.25 36.89 -2.62
C GLN A 27 -17.27 38.39 -2.94
N ASP A 28 -18.31 39.11 -2.52
CA ASP A 28 -18.53 40.53 -2.83
C ASP A 28 -18.31 41.39 -1.57
N GLU A 29 -17.04 41.63 -1.27
CA GLU A 29 -16.55 42.34 -0.07
C GLU A 29 -17.24 43.70 0.20
N PRO A 30 -17.43 44.61 -0.78
CA PRO A 30 -18.12 45.89 -0.52
C PRO A 30 -19.61 45.71 -0.18
N ARG A 31 -20.28 44.68 -0.71
CA ARG A 31 -21.67 44.37 -0.35
C ARG A 31 -21.77 43.81 1.06
N LEU A 32 -20.83 42.97 1.46
CA LEU A 32 -20.76 42.42 2.82
C LEU A 32 -20.54 43.53 3.86
N GLN A 33 -19.62 44.46 3.59
CA GLN A 33 -19.39 45.62 4.45
C GLN A 33 -20.64 46.52 4.57
N ARG A 34 -21.37 46.72 3.47
CA ARG A 34 -22.62 47.49 3.46
C ARG A 34 -23.72 46.79 4.27
N ALA A 35 -23.84 45.47 4.16
CA ALA A 35 -24.77 44.66 4.94
C ALA A 35 -24.47 44.73 6.45
N VAL A 36 -23.20 44.58 6.86
CA VAL A 36 -22.78 44.72 8.25
C VAL A 36 -23.06 46.13 8.81
N ARG A 37 -22.82 47.17 8.00
CA ARG A 37 -23.11 48.57 8.38
C ARG A 37 -24.61 48.80 8.57
N LEU A 38 -25.45 48.24 7.70
CA LEU A 38 -26.91 48.29 7.82
C LEU A 38 -27.41 47.52 9.05
N SER A 39 -26.85 46.33 9.35
CA SER A 39 -27.17 45.58 10.57
C SER A 39 -26.79 46.33 11.85
N ARG A 40 -25.63 47.02 11.87
CA ARG A 40 -25.25 47.91 12.99
C ARG A 40 -26.21 49.09 13.13
N LYS A 41 -26.69 49.67 12.03
CA LYS A 41 -27.61 50.80 12.04
C LYS A 41 -29.03 50.40 12.48
N VAL A 42 -29.47 49.18 12.16
CA VAL A 42 -30.73 48.61 12.65
C VAL A 42 -30.64 48.26 14.15
N GLY A 43 -29.47 47.84 14.64
CA GLY A 43 -29.21 47.64 16.08
C GLY A 43 -29.17 48.94 16.90
N LEU A 44 -28.82 50.07 16.28
CA LEU A 44 -28.77 51.40 16.90
C LEU A 44 -30.05 52.25 16.67
N GLY A 45 -30.97 51.77 15.83
CA GLY A 45 -32.13 52.54 15.34
C GLY A 45 -33.39 52.51 16.22
N ARG A 46 -33.34 51.94 17.43
CA ARG A 46 -34.49 51.94 18.38
C ARG A 46 -34.28 52.81 19.63
N GLY A 47 -33.30 53.70 19.64
CA GLY A 47 -32.99 54.50 20.83
C GLY A 47 -32.31 55.85 20.57
N ALA A 48 -32.78 56.61 19.59
CA ALA A 48 -32.32 58.00 19.43
C ALA A 48 -33.43 58.88 18.82
N ALA A 49 -34.61 58.88 19.42
CA ALA A 49 -35.49 60.05 19.34
C ALA A 49 -34.98 61.06 20.36
N ARG A 50 -34.59 62.26 19.90
CA ARG A 50 -34.29 63.39 20.77
C ARG A 50 -35.54 63.71 21.58
N CYS A 51 -35.49 63.52 22.88
CA CYS A 51 -36.40 64.16 23.81
C CYS A 51 -35.56 65.00 24.77
N GLY A 52 -35.93 66.27 24.89
CA GLY A 52 -35.34 67.23 25.81
C GLY A 52 -35.45 66.78 27.26
N ALA A 53 -34.70 67.48 28.12
CA ALA A 53 -34.52 67.23 29.54
C ALA A 53 -35.81 66.80 30.27
N ALA A 54 -35.93 65.51 30.54
CA ALA A 54 -36.76 64.95 31.59
C ALA A 54 -36.08 63.68 32.10
N ARG A 55 -35.92 63.56 33.42
CA ARG A 55 -35.22 62.48 34.11
C ARG A 55 -35.71 61.11 33.62
N CYS A 56 -34.91 60.42 32.81
CA CYS A 56 -35.15 59.02 32.52
C CYS A 56 -34.57 58.18 33.66
N ALA A 57 -35.46 57.54 34.43
CA ALA A 57 -35.12 56.50 35.39
C ALA A 57 -34.22 55.42 34.73
N PRO A 58 -33.31 54.77 35.49
CA PRO A 58 -32.47 53.73 34.92
C PRO A 58 -33.35 52.63 34.37
N ARG A 59 -33.27 52.43 33.05
CA ARG A 59 -33.93 51.34 32.33
C ARG A 59 -33.54 50.05 33.05
N ALA A 60 -34.50 49.43 33.75
CA ALA A 60 -34.26 48.23 34.52
C ALA A 60 -33.51 47.23 33.64
N ALA A 61 -32.34 46.77 34.13
CA ALA A 61 -31.54 45.76 33.46
C ALA A 61 -32.46 44.58 33.14
N HIS A 62 -32.73 44.36 31.85
CA HIS A 62 -33.62 43.30 31.40
C HIS A 62 -32.99 41.96 31.79
N ARG A 63 -33.31 41.46 32.99
CA ARG A 63 -32.83 40.17 33.49
C ARG A 63 -33.37 39.11 32.52
N PRO A 64 -32.50 38.39 31.79
CA PRO A 64 -32.97 37.39 30.85
C PRO A 64 -33.80 36.35 31.62
N ALA A 65 -34.88 35.86 31.00
CA ALA A 65 -35.72 34.82 31.59
C ALA A 65 -34.85 33.62 32.01
N PRO A 66 -35.15 32.93 33.13
CA PRO A 66 -34.32 31.84 33.65
C PRO A 66 -34.11 30.72 32.63
N GLN A 67 -35.09 30.45 31.77
CA GLN A 67 -34.98 29.49 30.67
C GLN A 67 -33.92 29.89 29.64
N PHE A 68 -33.85 31.18 29.29
CA PHE A 68 -32.81 31.70 28.38
C PHE A 68 -31.42 31.61 29.00
N GLN A 69 -31.31 31.86 30.32
CA GLN A 69 -30.03 31.70 31.04
C GLN A 69 -29.57 30.25 31.08
N ALA A 70 -30.49 29.29 31.27
CA ALA A 70 -30.18 27.86 31.26
C ALA A 70 -29.67 27.40 29.88
N LEU A 71 -30.36 27.77 28.80
CA LEU A 71 -29.93 27.48 27.42
C LEU A 71 -28.57 28.12 27.09
N GLN A 72 -28.33 29.32 27.61
CA GLN A 72 -27.06 30.00 27.42
C GLN A 72 -25.90 29.28 28.12
N ARG A 73 -26.11 28.79 29.35
CA ARG A 73 -25.13 27.96 30.07
C ARG A 73 -24.87 26.64 29.36
N GLU A 74 -25.91 25.94 28.95
CA GLU A 74 -25.80 24.68 28.20
C GLU A 74 -25.02 24.89 26.88
N ARG A 75 -25.24 26.01 26.19
CA ARG A 75 -24.47 26.39 25.00
C ARG A 75 -22.99 26.60 25.34
N GLU A 76 -22.69 27.32 26.42
CA GLU A 76 -21.31 27.59 26.86
C GLU A 76 -20.59 26.29 27.26
N GLU A 77 -21.27 25.40 27.99
CA GLU A 77 -20.77 24.07 28.33
C GLU A 77 -20.46 23.24 27.09
N ARG A 78 -21.38 23.18 26.11
CA ARG A 78 -21.17 22.47 24.85
C ARG A 78 -20.02 23.08 24.03
N LEU A 79 -19.91 24.40 23.98
CA LEU A 79 -18.82 25.08 23.29
C LEU A 79 -17.47 24.81 23.97
N ALA A 80 -17.42 24.82 25.30
CA ALA A 80 -16.23 24.49 26.07
C ALA A 80 -15.81 23.03 25.80
N ALA A 81 -16.74 22.08 25.88
CA ALA A 81 -16.50 20.67 25.59
C ALA A 81 -16.02 20.44 24.14
N ASN A 82 -16.67 21.07 23.16
CA ASN A 82 -16.26 20.97 21.75
C ASN A 82 -14.85 21.57 21.54
N SER A 83 -14.54 22.69 22.18
CA SER A 83 -13.22 23.32 22.08
C SER A 83 -12.13 22.46 22.72
N ALA A 84 -12.41 21.78 23.83
CA ALA A 84 -11.49 20.83 24.46
C ALA A 84 -11.21 19.65 23.52
N LEU A 85 -12.26 19.02 22.99
CA LEU A 85 -12.13 17.94 22.01
C LEU A 85 -11.38 18.36 20.74
N ALA A 86 -11.61 19.58 20.25
CA ALA A 86 -10.89 20.10 19.10
C ALA A 86 -9.39 20.28 19.41
N ARG A 87 -9.04 20.79 20.59
CA ARG A 87 -7.64 20.90 21.03
C ARG A 87 -6.99 19.53 21.16
N ASP A 88 -7.66 18.57 21.80
CA ASP A 88 -7.13 17.21 21.97
C ASP A 88 -6.92 16.51 20.62
N ASN A 89 -7.88 16.63 19.71
CA ASN A 89 -7.76 16.10 18.34
C ASN A 89 -6.60 16.74 17.58
N LEU A 90 -6.39 18.06 17.72
CA LEU A 90 -5.26 18.75 17.10
C LEU A 90 -3.93 18.31 17.73
N ALA A 91 -3.89 18.07 19.04
CA ALA A 91 -2.70 17.59 19.73
C ALA A 91 -2.28 16.18 19.29
N LEU A 92 -3.21 15.35 18.79
CA LEU A 92 -2.90 14.03 18.24
C LEU A 92 -2.30 14.06 16.83
N ARG A 93 -2.49 15.15 16.07
CA ARG A 93 -2.00 15.26 14.68
C ARG A 93 -0.49 15.00 14.52
N PRO A 94 0.42 15.64 15.28
CA PRO A 94 1.86 15.39 15.12
C PRO A 94 2.19 13.92 15.28
N ARG A 95 1.68 13.27 16.33
CA ARG A 95 1.90 11.83 16.57
C ARG A 95 1.42 10.95 15.42
N LEU A 96 0.28 11.28 14.81
CA LEU A 96 -0.24 10.53 13.66
C LEU A 96 0.57 10.79 12.39
N GLU A 97 1.02 12.02 12.18
CA GLU A 97 1.88 12.41 11.05
C GLU A 97 3.25 11.74 11.16
N ASP A 98 3.87 11.73 12.34
CA ASP A 98 5.11 11.01 12.64
C ASP A 98 4.94 9.50 12.44
N GLY A 99 3.84 8.92 12.93
CA GLY A 99 3.54 7.50 12.73
C GLY A 99 3.37 7.12 11.27
N LYS A 100 2.74 7.99 10.46
CA LYS A 100 2.63 7.80 9.00
C LYS A 100 3.99 7.87 8.32
N ALA A 101 4.82 8.84 8.69
CA ALA A 101 6.17 8.98 8.13
C ALA A 101 7.04 7.77 8.47
N ALA A 102 7.04 7.34 9.74
CA ALA A 102 7.77 6.16 10.18
C ALA A 102 7.32 4.89 9.44
N LEU A 103 6.01 4.71 9.26
CA LEU A 103 5.46 3.57 8.51
C LEU A 103 5.89 3.62 7.04
N ALA A 104 5.84 4.79 6.40
CA ALA A 104 6.29 4.96 5.02
C ALA A 104 7.78 4.59 4.86
N ILE A 105 8.64 4.98 5.82
CA ILE A 105 10.06 4.58 5.84
C ILE A 105 10.18 3.06 5.91
N LYS A 106 9.44 2.38 6.80
CA LYS A 106 9.48 0.92 6.90
C LYS A 106 9.00 0.19 5.65
N TYR A 107 7.98 0.70 4.97
CA TYR A 107 7.55 0.15 3.68
C TYR A 107 8.61 0.35 2.59
N GLN A 108 9.31 1.49 2.60
CA GLN A 108 10.40 1.75 1.66
C GLN A 108 11.59 0.81 1.90
N GLU A 109 12.03 0.64 3.16
CA GLU A 109 13.07 -0.34 3.54
C GLU A 109 12.69 -1.76 3.09
N LEU A 110 11.43 -2.18 3.35
CA LEU A 110 10.93 -3.49 2.93
C LEU A 110 10.97 -3.66 1.40
N ARG A 111 10.60 -2.62 0.66
CA ARG A 111 10.66 -2.62 -0.81
C ARG A 111 12.09 -2.80 -1.29
N GLU A 112 13.04 -2.09 -0.71
CA GLU A 112 14.46 -2.18 -1.06
C GLU A 112 15.01 -3.58 -0.81
N VAL A 113 14.74 -4.16 0.37
CA VAL A 113 15.15 -5.53 0.69
C VAL A 113 14.50 -6.54 -0.27
N ARG A 114 13.21 -6.37 -0.59
CA ARG A 114 12.50 -7.24 -1.55
C ARG A 114 13.14 -7.20 -2.93
N GLU A 115 13.45 -6.00 -3.44
CA GLU A 115 14.11 -5.86 -4.74
C GLU A 115 15.55 -6.40 -4.72
N ALA A 116 16.29 -6.17 -3.64
CA ALA A 116 17.62 -6.77 -3.47
C ALA A 116 17.57 -8.30 -3.47
N CYS A 117 16.59 -8.90 -2.78
CA CYS A 117 16.37 -10.35 -2.79
C CYS A 117 16.00 -10.84 -4.19
N ARG A 118 15.11 -10.15 -4.91
CA ARG A 118 14.75 -10.49 -6.30
C ARG A 118 15.95 -10.43 -7.23
N ALA A 119 16.81 -9.42 -7.09
CA ALA A 119 18.02 -9.31 -7.88
C ALA A 119 18.99 -10.47 -7.62
N LYS A 120 19.15 -10.89 -6.36
CA LYS A 120 19.96 -12.07 -5.99
C LYS A 120 19.37 -13.36 -6.57
N LEU A 121 18.05 -13.53 -6.51
CA LEU A 121 17.37 -14.70 -7.09
C LEU A 121 17.59 -14.77 -8.61
N ARG A 122 17.41 -13.67 -9.34
CA ARG A 122 17.68 -13.63 -10.80
C ARG A 122 19.13 -13.97 -11.14
N ARG A 123 20.10 -13.51 -10.34
CA ARG A 123 21.52 -13.86 -10.53
C ARG A 123 21.76 -15.35 -10.29
N LEU A 124 21.12 -15.92 -9.27
CA LEU A 124 21.23 -17.34 -8.97
C LEU A 124 20.60 -18.19 -10.08
N GLU A 125 19.41 -17.81 -10.57
CA GLU A 125 18.77 -18.44 -11.72
C GLU A 125 19.69 -18.43 -12.95
N ALA A 126 20.26 -17.26 -13.30
CA ALA A 126 21.20 -17.16 -14.41
C ALA A 126 22.43 -18.07 -14.23
N TYR A 127 23.01 -18.11 -13.02
CA TYR A 127 24.13 -19.00 -12.72
C TYR A 127 23.76 -20.48 -12.83
N LEU A 128 22.56 -20.87 -12.37
CA LEU A 128 22.07 -22.24 -12.48
C LEU A 128 21.80 -22.64 -13.93
N GLU A 129 21.27 -21.73 -14.75
CA GLU A 129 21.15 -21.95 -16.20
C GLU A 129 22.54 -22.07 -16.85
N GLU A 130 23.52 -21.26 -16.43
CA GLU A 130 24.90 -21.27 -16.92
C GLU A 130 25.70 -22.52 -16.56
N CYS A 131 25.52 -23.00 -15.33
CA CYS A 131 26.23 -24.15 -14.78
C CYS A 131 25.37 -25.42 -14.78
N GLY A 132 24.19 -25.35 -15.39
CA GLY A 132 23.22 -26.43 -15.39
C GLY A 132 23.73 -27.68 -16.13
N PRO A 133 23.33 -28.88 -15.69
CA PRO A 133 23.76 -30.14 -16.31
C PRO A 133 23.36 -30.22 -17.78
N GLN A 134 22.19 -29.70 -18.15
CA GLN A 134 21.75 -29.66 -19.54
C GLN A 134 22.67 -28.79 -20.40
N ARG A 135 23.03 -27.59 -19.94
CA ARG A 135 23.97 -26.72 -20.65
C ARG A 135 25.39 -27.30 -20.71
N ALA A 136 25.79 -28.09 -19.70
CA ALA A 136 27.04 -28.85 -19.76
C ALA A 136 26.99 -29.94 -20.84
N LEU A 137 25.88 -30.70 -20.96
CA LEU A 137 25.66 -31.67 -22.03
C LEU A 137 25.72 -31.00 -23.42
N ASP A 138 25.04 -29.88 -23.60
CA ASP A 138 25.00 -29.18 -24.88
C ASP A 138 26.39 -28.67 -25.30
N ARG A 139 27.18 -28.16 -24.33
CA ARG A 139 28.58 -27.79 -24.57
C ARG A 139 29.46 -28.98 -24.95
N LEU A 140 29.29 -30.13 -24.29
CA LEU A 140 30.04 -31.34 -24.60
C LEU A 140 29.69 -31.88 -26.00
N ARG A 141 28.41 -31.85 -26.39
CA ARG A 141 27.97 -32.22 -27.75
C ARG A 141 28.60 -31.30 -28.79
N ALA A 142 28.51 -29.98 -28.60
CA ALA A 142 29.12 -29.03 -29.53
C ALA A 142 30.65 -29.20 -29.64
N ALA A 143 31.33 -29.50 -28.52
CA ALA A 143 32.77 -29.77 -28.52
C ALA A 143 33.12 -31.08 -29.24
N LEU A 144 32.29 -32.12 -29.08
CA LEU A 144 32.42 -33.38 -29.81
C LEU A 144 32.27 -33.14 -31.31
N ASP A 145 31.15 -32.54 -31.73
CA ASP A 145 30.86 -32.25 -33.14
C ASP A 145 31.96 -31.40 -33.78
N ALA A 146 32.45 -30.37 -33.08
CA ALA A 146 33.54 -29.53 -33.55
C ALA A 146 34.85 -30.33 -33.75
N SER A 147 35.22 -31.17 -32.78
CA SER A 147 36.44 -32.00 -32.90
C SER A 147 36.34 -33.09 -33.97
N GLU A 148 35.14 -33.63 -34.20
CA GLU A 148 34.90 -34.59 -35.29
C GLU A 148 35.00 -33.90 -36.66
N ALA A 149 34.39 -32.72 -36.81
CA ALA A 149 34.52 -31.90 -38.02
C ALA A 149 35.97 -31.47 -38.29
N GLU A 150 36.74 -31.10 -37.24
CA GLU A 150 38.18 -30.82 -37.36
C GLU A 150 38.95 -32.04 -37.88
N ALA A 151 38.66 -33.24 -37.36
CA ALA A 151 39.31 -34.47 -37.79
C ALA A 151 38.96 -34.83 -39.25
N GLU A 152 37.72 -34.61 -39.67
CA GLU A 152 37.29 -34.79 -41.06
C GLU A 152 37.98 -33.81 -42.01
N ALA A 153 38.05 -32.52 -41.64
CA ALA A 153 38.76 -31.52 -42.42
C ALA A 153 40.25 -31.86 -42.58
N GLN A 154 40.91 -32.28 -41.49
CA GLN A 154 42.30 -32.74 -41.51
C GLN A 154 42.50 -33.95 -42.43
N MET A 155 41.57 -34.90 -42.40
CA MET A 155 41.59 -36.06 -43.31
C MET A 155 41.46 -35.63 -44.77
N GLN A 156 40.54 -34.72 -45.08
CA GLN A 156 40.35 -34.21 -46.44
C GLN A 156 41.59 -33.50 -46.97
N LEU A 157 42.23 -32.64 -46.16
CA LEU A 157 43.47 -31.95 -46.53
C LEU A 157 44.61 -32.94 -46.79
N PHE A 158 44.74 -33.98 -45.98
CA PHE A 158 45.75 -35.02 -46.18
C PHE A 158 45.52 -35.83 -47.45
N LEU A 159 44.26 -36.22 -47.73
CA LEU A 159 43.89 -36.93 -48.97
C LEU A 159 44.09 -36.07 -50.23
N ALA A 160 43.96 -34.75 -50.10
CA ALA A 160 44.30 -33.78 -51.14
C ALA A 160 45.82 -33.53 -51.28
N HIS A 161 46.65 -34.19 -50.46
CA HIS A 161 48.09 -33.99 -50.38
C HIS A 161 48.53 -32.56 -50.03
N GLU A 162 47.66 -31.77 -49.38
CA GLU A 162 47.95 -30.39 -48.97
C GLU A 162 48.79 -30.31 -47.68
N VAL A 163 48.84 -31.39 -46.90
CA VAL A 163 49.55 -31.47 -45.62
C VAL A 163 50.44 -32.71 -45.59
N PRO A 164 51.72 -32.60 -45.15
CA PRO A 164 52.60 -33.76 -45.03
C PRO A 164 52.16 -34.71 -43.91
N LEU A 165 52.56 -35.97 -44.00
CA LEU A 165 52.14 -37.04 -43.08
C LEU A 165 52.35 -36.68 -41.60
N ASP A 166 53.52 -36.18 -41.24
CA ASP A 166 53.85 -35.91 -39.83
C ASP A 166 52.94 -34.82 -39.23
N ALA A 167 52.66 -33.76 -39.98
CA ALA A 167 51.77 -32.68 -39.56
C ALA A 167 50.30 -33.13 -39.49
N PHE A 168 49.88 -33.99 -40.43
CA PHE A 168 48.57 -34.62 -40.38
C PHE A 168 48.43 -35.48 -39.12
N LEU A 169 49.39 -36.37 -38.84
CA LEU A 169 49.33 -37.26 -37.68
C LEU A 169 49.27 -36.49 -36.37
N GLU A 170 50.05 -35.41 -36.23
CA GLU A 170 50.02 -34.60 -35.02
C GLU A 170 48.64 -33.94 -34.80
N SER A 171 48.09 -33.31 -35.84
CA SER A 171 46.83 -32.58 -35.76
C SER A 171 45.60 -33.50 -35.66
N PHE A 172 45.58 -34.59 -36.42
CA PHE A 172 44.53 -35.61 -36.42
C PHE A 172 44.49 -36.41 -35.13
N CYS A 173 45.63 -36.84 -34.59
CA CYS A 173 45.65 -37.51 -33.29
C CYS A 173 45.16 -36.59 -32.17
N ARG A 174 45.47 -35.29 -32.24
CA ARG A 174 44.98 -34.30 -31.27
C ARG A 174 43.46 -34.11 -31.36
N SER A 175 42.88 -33.94 -32.55
CA SER A 175 41.43 -33.78 -32.73
C SER A 175 40.68 -35.06 -32.33
N ARG A 176 41.20 -36.23 -32.70
CA ARG A 176 40.68 -37.54 -32.28
C ARG A 176 40.72 -37.72 -30.76
N ALA A 177 41.83 -37.39 -30.12
CA ALA A 177 41.92 -37.47 -28.65
C ALA A 177 40.87 -36.58 -27.98
N ARG A 178 40.64 -35.36 -28.48
CA ARG A 178 39.56 -34.47 -27.98
C ARG A 178 38.18 -35.05 -28.20
N SER A 179 37.89 -35.59 -29.39
CA SER A 179 36.61 -36.25 -29.70
C SER A 179 36.34 -37.41 -28.73
N HIS A 180 37.31 -38.30 -28.52
CA HIS A 180 37.16 -39.41 -27.58
C HIS A 180 36.92 -38.94 -26.14
N VAL A 181 37.67 -37.94 -25.68
CA VAL A 181 37.48 -37.36 -24.34
C VAL A 181 36.09 -36.76 -24.20
N SER A 182 35.65 -35.92 -25.14
CA SER A 182 34.32 -35.31 -25.14
C SER A 182 33.20 -36.34 -25.18
N ARG A 183 33.36 -37.40 -25.97
CA ARG A 183 32.40 -38.51 -26.05
C ARG A 183 32.28 -39.27 -24.73
N THR A 184 33.41 -39.64 -24.13
CA THR A 184 33.41 -40.31 -22.81
C THR A 184 32.81 -39.40 -21.73
N GLN A 185 33.14 -38.10 -21.72
CA GLN A 185 32.54 -37.14 -20.79
C GLN A 185 31.03 -36.99 -20.99
N LEU A 186 30.57 -36.98 -22.23
CA LEU A 186 29.15 -36.93 -22.58
C LEU A 186 28.39 -38.16 -22.08
N GLU A 187 28.91 -39.36 -22.36
CA GLU A 187 28.35 -40.64 -21.89
C GLU A 187 28.28 -40.67 -20.36
N LYS A 188 29.38 -40.31 -19.68
CA LYS A 188 29.45 -40.29 -18.21
C LYS A 188 28.50 -39.29 -17.58
N LEU A 189 28.37 -38.10 -18.16
CA LEU A 189 27.41 -37.10 -17.66
C LEU A 189 25.96 -37.56 -17.89
N GLN A 190 25.66 -38.20 -19.02
CA GLN A 190 24.33 -38.77 -19.28
C GLN A 190 24.00 -39.90 -18.31
N GLU A 191 24.94 -40.80 -18.02
CA GLU A 191 24.80 -41.85 -17.01
C GLU A 191 24.47 -41.26 -15.64
N LEU A 192 25.24 -40.27 -15.16
CA LEU A 192 25.00 -39.64 -13.86
C LEU A 192 23.62 -38.97 -13.77
N LEU A 193 23.16 -38.36 -14.85
CA LEU A 193 21.84 -37.71 -14.90
C LEU A 193 20.69 -38.72 -14.99
N GLN A 194 20.91 -39.89 -15.59
CA GLN A 194 19.94 -40.99 -15.60
C GLN A 194 19.86 -41.67 -14.23
N MET A 195 21.01 -41.97 -13.62
CA MET A 195 21.08 -42.55 -12.27
C MET A 195 20.46 -41.65 -11.20
N GLY A 196 20.57 -40.32 -11.35
CA GLY A 196 19.91 -39.36 -10.47
C GLY A 196 18.39 -39.27 -10.66
N ARG A 197 17.85 -39.89 -11.72
CA ARG A 197 16.42 -39.89 -12.08
C ARG A 197 15.74 -41.24 -11.82
N ASP A 198 16.51 -42.28 -11.52
CA ASP A 198 15.97 -43.59 -11.18
C ASP A 198 15.21 -43.52 -9.83
N PRO A 199 13.94 -43.95 -9.79
CA PRO A 199 13.17 -44.04 -8.55
C PRO A 199 13.64 -45.25 -7.74
N ALA A 200 14.69 -45.08 -6.94
CA ALA A 200 15.03 -46.06 -5.92
C ALA A 200 13.99 -45.98 -4.78
N GLY A 201 13.00 -46.89 -4.79
CA GLY A 201 12.26 -47.26 -3.58
C GLY A 201 10.76 -47.51 -3.75
N GLU A 202 10.37 -48.44 -4.62
CA GLU A 202 9.06 -49.10 -4.51
C GLU A 202 8.96 -49.86 -3.18
N THR A 203 8.15 -49.35 -2.26
CA THR A 203 7.55 -50.17 -1.19
C THR A 203 6.31 -50.87 -1.74
N PRO A 204 6.20 -52.22 -1.70
CA PRO A 204 4.98 -52.91 -2.07
C PRO A 204 3.88 -52.63 -1.04
N GLY A 205 2.82 -51.91 -1.42
CA GLY A 205 1.74 -51.58 -0.48
C GLY A 205 0.56 -50.80 -1.05
N LEU A 206 -0.26 -51.48 -1.86
CA LEU A 206 -1.70 -51.28 -2.09
C LEU A 206 -2.21 -50.01 -2.81
N ASN A 207 -2.65 -50.28 -4.06
CA ASN A 207 -3.77 -49.70 -4.83
C ASN A 207 -3.53 -48.55 -5.83
N PRO A 208 -4.08 -48.64 -7.05
CA PRO A 208 -3.93 -47.64 -8.11
C PRO A 208 -5.07 -46.63 -8.17
N ALA A 209 -4.76 -45.39 -8.54
CA ALA A 209 -5.68 -44.49 -9.25
C ALA A 209 -4.86 -43.51 -10.12
N PRO A 210 -5.30 -43.20 -11.34
CA PRO A 210 -4.50 -42.49 -12.32
C PRO A 210 -4.68 -40.98 -12.18
N ASP A 211 -3.60 -40.22 -12.27
CA ASP A 211 -3.66 -38.96 -13.01
C ASP A 211 -2.28 -38.57 -13.54
N CYS A 212 -2.18 -38.52 -14.88
CA CYS A 212 -1.05 -37.99 -15.60
C CYS A 212 -1.07 -36.47 -15.51
N GLY A 213 -0.01 -35.88 -14.97
CA GLY A 213 0.16 -34.43 -14.96
C GLY A 213 1.60 -34.04 -14.64
N ALA A 214 2.37 -33.83 -15.71
CA ALA A 214 3.72 -33.27 -15.75
C ALA A 214 4.22 -32.59 -14.46
N ALA A 215 5.17 -33.23 -13.79
CA ALA A 215 5.98 -32.56 -12.78
C ALA A 215 6.99 -31.64 -13.48
N SER A 216 6.67 -30.34 -13.58
CA SER A 216 7.67 -29.33 -13.90
C SER A 216 8.67 -29.23 -12.75
N PRO A 217 9.95 -28.92 -13.02
CA PRO A 217 10.92 -28.74 -11.95
C PRO A 217 10.48 -27.52 -11.14
N LYS A 218 10.21 -27.77 -9.86
CA LYS A 218 9.81 -26.76 -8.88
C LYS A 218 10.79 -25.60 -8.97
N ALA A 219 10.35 -24.50 -9.57
CA ALA A 219 10.90 -23.19 -9.30
C ALA A 219 11.00 -23.08 -7.77
N LEU A 220 12.16 -22.67 -7.26
CA LEU A 220 12.37 -22.38 -5.86
C LEU A 220 11.43 -21.23 -5.48
N GLU A 221 10.15 -21.55 -5.25
CA GLU A 221 9.15 -20.64 -4.71
C GLU A 221 9.47 -20.52 -3.23
N LEU A 222 10.60 -19.87 -2.92
CA LEU A 222 10.86 -19.34 -1.59
C LEU A 222 9.80 -18.26 -1.38
N ARG A 223 8.66 -18.70 -0.85
CA ARG A 223 7.63 -17.82 -0.33
C ARG A 223 8.25 -17.06 0.82
N CYS A 224 8.80 -15.88 0.52
CA CYS A 224 8.98 -14.84 1.50
C CYS A 224 7.58 -14.49 2.02
N GLY A 225 7.14 -15.22 3.06
CA GLY A 225 5.80 -15.21 3.64
C GLY A 225 5.49 -13.92 4.38
N PHE A 226 5.55 -12.79 3.69
CA PHE A 226 5.08 -11.52 4.21
C PHE A 226 3.73 -11.22 3.60
N VAL A 227 2.68 -11.71 4.26
CA VAL A 227 1.32 -11.20 4.07
C VAL A 227 1.31 -9.82 4.73
N PRO A 228 1.17 -8.70 3.98
CA PRO A 228 1.01 -7.40 4.59
C PRO A 228 -0.26 -7.43 5.43
N ALA A 229 -0.22 -6.88 6.65
CA ALA A 229 -1.42 -6.76 7.50
C ALA A 229 -2.55 -5.92 6.84
N VAL A 230 -2.23 -5.21 5.75
CA VAL A 230 -3.17 -4.50 4.90
C VAL A 230 -2.84 -4.81 3.43
N LEU A 231 -3.72 -5.56 2.75
CA LEU A 231 -3.69 -5.67 1.30
C LEU A 231 -4.10 -4.31 0.72
N VAL A 232 -3.15 -3.53 0.22
CA VAL A 232 -3.46 -2.33 -0.58
C VAL A 232 -3.44 -2.77 -2.05
N PRO A 233 -4.59 -2.76 -2.75
CA PRO A 233 -4.63 -3.07 -4.18
C PRO A 233 -3.71 -2.13 -4.97
N ALA A 234 -2.94 -2.66 -5.91
CA ALA A 234 -1.95 -1.91 -6.69
C ALA A 234 -2.52 -0.72 -7.49
N ALA A 235 -3.85 -0.62 -7.63
CA ALA A 235 -4.53 0.54 -8.22
C ALA A 235 -4.63 1.76 -7.28
N ALA A 236 -4.17 1.66 -6.03
CA ALA A 236 -4.29 2.71 -5.02
C ALA A 236 -2.98 3.47 -4.73
N VAL A 237 -1.97 3.39 -5.61
CA VAL A 237 -0.86 4.36 -5.59
C VAL A 237 -1.33 5.66 -6.23
N VAL A 238 -2.21 6.35 -5.52
CA VAL A 238 -2.47 7.78 -5.72
C VAL A 238 -1.93 8.44 -4.46
N PRO A 239 -1.10 9.50 -4.56
CA PRO A 239 -0.75 10.28 -3.38
C PRO A 239 -2.06 10.68 -2.70
N PHE A 240 -2.18 10.31 -1.42
CA PHE A 240 -3.40 10.40 -0.60
C PHE A 240 -4.19 11.67 -0.91
N ALA A 241 -5.24 11.56 -1.74
CA ALA A 241 -6.17 12.65 -1.94
C ALA A 241 -6.93 12.83 -0.61
N VAL A 242 -6.86 14.05 -0.07
CA VAL A 242 -7.60 14.45 1.13
C VAL A 242 -9.07 14.09 0.92
N PRO A 243 -9.73 13.32 1.82
CA PRO A 243 -11.11 12.94 1.60
C PRO A 243 -12.00 14.19 1.60
N PRO A 244 -13.05 14.24 0.75
CA PRO A 244 -14.02 15.32 0.83
C PRO A 244 -14.70 15.28 2.21
N LYS A 245 -14.94 16.47 2.77
CA LYS A 245 -15.62 16.68 4.06
C LYS A 245 -17.04 16.11 4.00
N HIS A 246 -17.21 14.82 4.24
CA HIS A 246 -18.52 14.22 4.47
C HIS A 246 -19.00 14.61 5.88
N ARG A 247 -20.24 15.08 5.93
CA ARG A 247 -20.92 15.53 7.14
C ARG A 247 -20.94 14.42 8.18
N LEU A 248 -20.48 14.72 9.39
CA LEU A 248 -20.68 13.88 10.56
C LEU A 248 -22.20 13.66 10.79
N PRO A 249 -22.64 12.46 11.20
CA PRO A 249 -24.03 12.24 11.60
C PRO A 249 -24.41 13.13 12.79
N ALA A 250 -25.63 13.66 12.78
CA ALA A 250 -26.16 14.49 13.87
C ALA A 250 -26.39 13.63 15.12
N LEU A 251 -25.64 13.89 16.19
CA LEU A 251 -25.90 13.35 17.52
C LEU A 251 -27.13 14.03 18.11
N GLY A 252 -28.26 13.34 18.05
CA GLY A 252 -29.51 13.79 18.65
C GLY A 252 -30.55 12.68 18.68
N GLN A 253 -30.33 11.64 19.48
CA GLN A 253 -31.40 10.75 19.94
C GLN A 253 -31.24 10.43 21.44
N PRO A 254 -32.34 10.36 22.21
CA PRO A 254 -32.32 10.03 23.64
C PRO A 254 -32.11 8.52 23.87
N PRO A 255 -31.64 8.10 25.06
CA PRO A 255 -31.23 6.72 25.31
C PRO A 255 -32.45 5.79 25.44
N VAL A 256 -32.44 4.70 24.68
CA VAL A 256 -33.25 3.50 24.95
C VAL A 256 -32.45 2.60 25.90
N ALA A 257 -33.14 2.01 26.87
CA ALA A 257 -32.58 1.24 27.99
C ALA A 257 -31.69 0.05 27.55
N PRO A 258 -30.70 -0.35 28.38
CA PRO A 258 -29.73 -1.38 28.02
C PRO A 258 -30.26 -2.80 28.25
N HIS A 259 -30.05 -3.67 27.26
CA HIS A 259 -30.02 -5.13 27.46
C HIS A 259 -28.57 -5.59 27.68
N PRO A 260 -28.31 -6.59 28.54
CA PRO A 260 -26.95 -6.95 28.93
C PRO A 260 -26.34 -7.89 27.88
N ALA A 261 -25.23 -7.48 27.27
CA ALA A 261 -24.37 -8.36 26.47
C ALA A 261 -22.93 -8.25 26.98
N GLN A 262 -22.61 -9.21 27.84
CA GLN A 262 -21.35 -9.93 28.03
C GLN A 262 -20.02 -9.20 27.76
N HIS A 263 -19.22 -9.17 28.82
CA HIS A 263 -17.87 -8.67 28.93
C HIS A 263 -16.92 -9.12 27.81
N ALA A 264 -16.30 -8.16 27.14
CA ALA A 264 -15.04 -8.34 26.45
C ALA A 264 -14.00 -7.39 27.06
N THR A 265 -13.09 -7.94 27.86
CA THR A 265 -11.91 -7.24 28.40
C THR A 265 -10.96 -6.81 27.28
N PRO A 266 -10.39 -5.59 27.32
CA PRO A 266 -9.41 -5.15 26.35
C PRO A 266 -8.07 -5.87 26.56
N LEU A 267 -7.56 -6.49 25.49
CA LEU A 267 -6.22 -7.08 25.43
C LEU A 267 -5.16 -5.97 25.56
N SER A 268 -4.39 -6.00 26.65
CA SER A 268 -3.19 -5.19 26.81
C SER A 268 -2.08 -5.67 25.87
N PRO A 269 -1.35 -4.78 25.17
CA PRO A 269 -0.18 -5.17 24.40
C PRO A 269 0.94 -5.66 25.33
N ARG A 270 1.46 -6.87 25.09
CA ARG A 270 2.67 -7.37 25.76
C ARG A 270 3.90 -6.70 25.15
N PRO A 271 4.90 -6.27 25.94
CA PRO A 271 6.15 -5.75 25.39
C PRO A 271 6.97 -6.89 24.78
N PHE A 272 7.48 -6.66 23.57
CA PHE A 272 8.48 -7.53 22.95
C PHE A 272 9.78 -7.45 23.77
N ARG A 273 10.29 -8.59 24.25
CA ARG A 273 11.64 -8.68 24.78
C ARG A 273 12.63 -8.34 23.67
N ARG A 274 13.38 -7.24 23.82
CA ARG A 274 14.65 -7.04 23.11
C ARG A 274 15.59 -8.16 23.54
N ARG A 275 16.10 -8.93 22.59
CA ARG A 275 17.27 -9.78 22.79
C ARG A 275 18.48 -8.89 22.51
N GLU A 276 19.22 -8.55 23.56
CA GLU A 276 20.50 -7.85 23.46
C GLU A 276 21.49 -8.71 22.63
N PRO A 277 22.34 -8.10 21.78
CA PRO A 277 23.40 -8.80 21.10
C PRO A 277 24.56 -9.07 22.07
N GLU A 278 24.96 -10.33 22.21
CA GLU A 278 26.18 -10.69 22.92
C GLU A 278 27.41 -10.11 22.21
N LEU A 279 28.22 -9.38 22.97
CA LEU A 279 29.55 -8.94 22.56
C LEU A 279 30.48 -10.16 22.57
N LEU A 280 30.97 -10.54 21.38
CA LEU A 280 32.20 -11.34 21.30
C LEU A 280 33.35 -10.50 21.88
N GLN A 281 33.97 -11.01 22.94
CA GLN A 281 35.30 -10.58 23.37
C GLN A 281 36.38 -11.46 22.72
N PRO A 282 37.59 -10.89 22.52
CA PRO A 282 38.66 -11.48 21.70
C PRO A 282 39.30 -12.74 22.29
#